data_AF-A0A7S2NB94-F1
#
_entry.id   AF-A0A7S2NB94-F1
#
_cell.length_a   1.000
_cell.length_b   1.000
_cell.length_c   1.000
_cell.angle_alpha   90.00
_cell.angle_beta   90.00
_cell.angle_gamma   90.00
#
_symmetry.space_group_name_H-M   'P 1'
#
loop_
_entity.id
_entity.type
_entity.pdbx_description
1 polymer ?
#
loop_
_entity_poly.entity_id
_entity_poly.type
_entity_poly.pdbx_seq_one_letter_code
_entity_poly.pdbx_strand_id
1 'polypeptide(L)'
;MAQLVDGGFVARFWPQLEYWLSLRAASASGLVLDPSRARSTVRILPGEPPFLQTLLTELWSGKDAKEASAALLADHVPLCKPADRQVQLEAVGRLDGWLRSHTAQVESWRRLRSLEAEAATTATRRKADVVMGELV
;
A
#
# COMPACT_ATOMS: atom_id res chain seq x y z
N MET A 1 3.63 12.35 2.47
CA MET A 1 3.08 11.45 3.51
C MET A 1 1.69 11.94 3.88
N ALA A 2 0.65 11.12 3.69
CA ALA A 2 -0.70 11.43 4.17
C ALA A 2 -0.86 10.95 5.63
N GLN A 3 -1.44 11.78 6.50
CA GLN A 3 -1.72 11.45 7.90
C GLN A 3 -3.25 11.29 8.08
N LEU A 4 -3.69 10.16 8.62
CA LEU A 4 -5.10 9.87 8.92
C LEU A 4 -5.37 10.19 10.40
N VAL A 5 -6.46 10.91 10.73
CA VAL A 5 -6.54 11.67 12.00
C VAL A 5 -7.61 11.21 13.02
N ASP A 6 -8.60 10.36 12.73
CA ASP A 6 -9.49 9.84 13.80
C ASP A 6 -10.29 8.58 13.38
N GLY A 7 -11.00 7.96 14.34
CA GLY A 7 -11.83 6.76 14.15
C GLY A 7 -12.98 6.90 13.13
N GLY A 8 -13.65 8.06 13.08
CA GLY A 8 -14.72 8.34 12.13
C GLY A 8 -14.19 8.69 10.74
N PHE A 9 -12.99 9.23 10.66
CA PHE A 9 -12.25 9.51 9.43
C PHE A 9 -11.77 8.21 8.81
N VAL A 10 -11.15 7.30 9.58
CA VAL A 10 -10.69 5.99 9.08
C VAL A 10 -11.83 5.05 8.67
N ALA A 11 -13.07 5.30 9.11
CA ALA A 11 -14.24 4.55 8.66
C ALA A 11 -14.71 4.94 7.25
N ARG A 12 -14.23 6.04 6.66
CA ARG A 12 -14.67 6.51 5.34
C ARG A 12 -14.06 5.71 4.20
N PHE A 13 -14.74 5.68 3.07
CA PHE A 13 -14.31 4.95 1.86
C PHE A 13 -12.86 5.24 1.45
N TRP A 14 -12.51 6.53 1.27
CA TRP A 14 -11.20 6.93 0.73
C TRP A 14 -10.03 6.54 1.64
N PRO A 15 -10.03 6.89 2.95
CA PRO A 15 -9.04 6.40 3.90
C PRO A 15 -8.83 4.90 3.89
N GLN A 16 -9.91 4.12 3.87
CA GLN A 16 -9.82 2.66 3.86
C GLN A 16 -9.23 2.12 2.55
N LEU A 17 -9.67 2.65 1.40
CA LEU A 17 -9.13 2.27 0.10
C LEU A 17 -7.65 2.64 -0.04
N GLU A 18 -7.27 3.87 0.31
CA GLU A 18 -5.88 4.33 0.26
C GLU A 18 -4.98 3.50 1.19
N TYR A 19 -5.48 3.19 2.39
CA TYR A 19 -4.74 2.37 3.32
C TYR A 19 -4.52 0.96 2.76
N TRP A 20 -5.58 0.31 2.27
CA TRP A 20 -5.46 -1.00 1.65
C TRP A 20 -4.47 -0.97 0.46
N LEU A 21 -4.57 0.00 -0.44
CA LEU A 21 -3.64 0.17 -1.58
C LEU A 21 -2.20 0.41 -1.14
N SER A 22 -1.99 1.07 0.00
CA SER A 22 -0.66 1.35 0.54
C SER A 22 0.06 0.06 0.96
N LEU A 23 -0.69 -0.97 1.37
CA LEU A 23 -0.17 -2.28 1.76
C LEU A 23 0.05 -3.22 0.57
N ARG A 24 -0.24 -2.79 -0.68
CA ARG A 24 -0.13 -3.65 -1.86
C ARG A 24 1.10 -3.36 -2.70
N ALA A 25 1.69 -4.43 -3.19
CA ALA A 25 2.66 -4.44 -4.27
C ALA A 25 2.09 -5.15 -5.50
N ALA A 26 2.43 -4.64 -6.68
CA ALA A 26 2.13 -5.30 -7.94
C ALA A 26 2.95 -6.59 -8.09
N SER A 27 2.30 -7.71 -8.38
CA SER A 27 2.86 -9.05 -8.57
C SER A 27 2.25 -9.71 -9.82
N ALA A 28 2.92 -10.73 -10.36
CA ALA A 28 2.34 -11.61 -11.37
C ALA A 28 1.06 -12.30 -10.89
N SER A 29 0.90 -12.45 -9.57
CA SER A 29 -0.32 -12.96 -8.94
C SER A 29 -1.35 -11.88 -8.61
N GLY A 30 -1.18 -10.65 -9.12
CA GLY A 30 -2.08 -9.52 -8.84
C GLY A 30 -1.54 -8.54 -7.80
N LEU A 31 -2.44 -7.87 -7.07
CA LEU A 31 -2.10 -7.00 -5.95
C LEU A 31 -1.90 -7.84 -4.68
N VAL A 32 -0.64 -8.03 -4.27
CA VAL A 32 -0.27 -8.84 -3.11
C VAL A 32 0.08 -7.99 -1.90
N LEU A 33 -0.10 -8.54 -0.71
CA LEU A 33 0.33 -7.90 0.54
C LEU A 33 1.85 -7.67 0.53
N ASP A 34 2.27 -6.45 0.84
CA ASP A 34 3.65 -6.06 1.06
C ASP A 34 3.72 -4.91 2.10
N PRO A 35 3.76 -5.24 3.40
CA PRO A 35 3.76 -4.23 4.47
C PRO A 35 5.06 -3.43 4.50
N SER A 36 6.16 -3.98 3.95
CA SER A 36 7.45 -3.28 3.88
C SER A 36 7.40 -2.04 2.97
N ARG A 37 6.38 -1.97 2.10
CA ARG A 37 6.12 -0.88 1.17
C ARG A 37 4.92 -0.02 1.54
N ALA A 38 4.45 -0.10 2.79
CA ALA A 38 3.37 0.74 3.29
C ALA A 38 3.66 2.22 3.02
N ARG A 39 2.84 2.85 2.17
CA ARG A 39 2.97 4.28 1.81
C ARG A 39 2.19 5.21 2.74
N SER A 40 1.35 4.65 3.60
CA SER A 40 0.46 5.36 4.51
C SER A 40 0.76 4.98 5.95
N THR A 41 0.69 5.95 6.86
CA THR A 41 0.88 5.75 8.30
C THR A 41 -0.33 6.24 9.06
N VAL A 42 -0.85 5.42 9.97
CA VAL A 42 -1.94 5.79 10.88
C VAL A 42 -1.35 6.48 12.10
N ARG A 43 -1.89 7.66 12.44
CA ARG A 43 -1.58 8.35 13.68
C ARG A 43 -2.86 8.54 14.47
N ILE A 44 -2.85 8.08 15.71
CA ILE A 44 -3.97 8.28 16.63
C ILE A 44 -3.88 9.68 17.26
N LEU A 45 -5.02 10.30 17.54
CA LEU A 45 -5.06 11.54 18.31
C LEU A 45 -4.69 11.28 19.77
N PRO A 46 -4.20 12.31 20.50
CA PRO A 46 -4.01 12.19 21.94
C PRO A 46 -5.31 11.78 22.65
N GLY A 47 -5.22 10.79 23.54
CA GLY A 47 -6.36 10.28 24.31
C GLY A 47 -7.16 9.16 23.63
N GLU A 48 -6.85 8.84 22.37
CA GLU A 48 -7.47 7.71 21.67
C GLU A 48 -6.86 6.36 22.10
N PRO A 49 -7.64 5.26 22.07
CA PRO A 49 -7.13 3.93 22.39
C PRO A 49 -5.99 3.48 21.46
N PRO A 50 -4.88 2.92 21.99
CA PRO A 50 -3.74 2.50 21.19
C PRO A 50 -4.06 1.47 20.10
N PHE A 51 -5.06 0.61 20.29
CA PHE A 51 -5.44 -0.42 19.32
C PHE A 51 -5.91 0.16 17.98
N LEU A 52 -6.37 1.42 17.95
CA LEU A 52 -6.78 2.08 16.72
C LEU A 52 -5.62 2.27 15.74
N GLN A 53 -4.37 2.26 16.24
CA GLN A 53 -3.19 2.38 15.40
C GLN A 53 -2.96 1.16 14.51
N THR A 54 -3.32 -0.04 14.96
CA THR A 54 -3.11 -1.29 14.23
C THR A 54 -4.38 -1.80 13.54
N LEU A 55 -5.55 -1.30 13.96
CA LEU A 55 -6.86 -1.74 13.48
C LEU A 55 -6.97 -1.81 11.95
N LEU A 56 -6.56 -0.76 11.23
CA LEU A 56 -6.61 -0.76 9.76
C LEU A 56 -5.66 -1.81 9.15
N THR A 57 -4.48 -2.02 9.73
CA THR A 57 -3.55 -3.06 9.27
C THR A 57 -4.18 -4.44 9.42
N GLU A 58 -4.75 -4.70 10.59
CA GLU A 58 -5.39 -5.97 10.90
C GLU A 58 -6.61 -6.22 10.00
N LEU A 59 -7.44 -5.20 9.79
CA LEU A 59 -8.63 -5.27 8.94
C LEU A 59 -8.28 -5.53 7.47
N TRP A 60 -7.24 -4.89 6.96
CA TRP A 60 -6.97 -4.83 5.53
C TRP A 60 -5.92 -5.83 5.05
N SER A 61 -4.93 -6.20 5.88
CA SER A 61 -3.78 -7.02 5.45
C SER A 61 -4.21 -8.33 4.78
N GLY A 62 -5.19 -9.03 5.36
CA GLY A 62 -5.67 -10.32 4.88
C GLY A 62 -6.61 -10.29 3.67
N LYS A 63 -7.05 -9.11 3.21
CA LYS A 63 -8.04 -9.01 2.13
C LYS A 63 -7.39 -8.89 0.76
N ASP A 64 -7.76 -9.76 -0.17
CA ASP A 64 -7.41 -9.60 -1.59
C ASP A 64 -8.21 -8.46 -2.25
N ALA A 65 -7.96 -8.19 -3.54
CA ALA A 65 -8.63 -7.11 -4.26
C ALA A 65 -10.16 -7.27 -4.34
N LYS A 66 -10.66 -8.51 -4.43
CA LYS A 66 -12.08 -8.82 -4.52
C LYS A 66 -12.74 -8.64 -3.16
N GLU A 67 -12.15 -9.21 -2.11
CA GLU A 67 -12.62 -9.10 -0.74
C GLU A 67 -12.61 -7.66 -0.25
N ALA A 68 -11.57 -6.90 -0.61
CA ALA A 68 -11.49 -5.49 -0.26
C ALA A 68 -12.55 -4.65 -0.97
N SER A 69 -12.78 -4.92 -2.27
CA SER A 69 -13.85 -4.26 -3.02
C SER A 69 -15.23 -4.56 -2.43
N ALA A 70 -15.50 -5.83 -2.07
CA ALA A 70 -16.76 -6.21 -1.44
C ALA A 70 -16.96 -5.51 -0.09
N ALA A 71 -15.92 -5.42 0.75
CA ALA A 71 -15.98 -4.73 2.03
C ALA A 71 -16.25 -3.22 1.86
N LEU A 72 -15.60 -2.57 0.89
CA LEU A 72 -15.75 -1.14 0.62
C LEU A 72 -17.09 -0.76 -0.04
N LEU A 73 -17.78 -1.73 -0.65
CA LEU A 73 -19.12 -1.56 -1.21
C LEU A 73 -20.23 -1.55 -0.16
N ALA A 74 -19.95 -1.99 1.08
CA ALA A 74 -20.96 -2.10 2.12
C ALA A 74 -21.61 -0.74 2.44
N ASP A 75 -22.91 -0.75 2.72
CA ASP A 75 -23.73 0.46 2.90
C ASP A 75 -23.31 1.31 4.12
N HIS A 76 -22.65 0.69 5.10
CA HIS A 76 -22.19 1.38 6.30
C HIS A 76 -20.87 2.15 6.09
N VAL A 77 -20.23 2.03 4.92
CA VAL A 77 -18.99 2.77 4.61
C VAL A 77 -19.34 4.17 4.12
N PRO A 78 -19.06 5.24 4.90
CA PRO A 78 -19.46 6.58 4.52
C PRO A 78 -18.68 7.09 3.30
N LEU A 79 -19.39 7.78 2.41
CA LEU A 79 -18.92 8.22 1.10
C LEU A 79 -19.67 9.49 0.68
N CYS A 80 -18.94 10.47 0.14
CA CYS A 80 -19.54 11.71 -0.35
C CYS A 80 -20.17 11.59 -1.75
N LYS A 81 -19.67 10.67 -2.60
CA LYS A 81 -20.11 10.50 -3.99
C LYS A 81 -20.20 9.01 -4.37
N PRO A 82 -21.40 8.39 -4.37
CA PRO A 82 -21.62 6.98 -4.70
C PRO A 82 -20.98 6.50 -6.01
N ALA A 83 -21.02 7.33 -7.06
CA ALA A 83 -20.45 6.99 -8.36
C ALA A 83 -18.93 6.80 -8.34
N ASP A 84 -18.21 7.58 -7.52
CA ASP A 84 -16.75 7.51 -7.43
C ASP A 84 -16.31 6.14 -6.89
N ARG A 85 -17.05 5.59 -5.93
CA ARG A 85 -16.76 4.28 -5.35
C ARG A 85 -16.75 3.17 -6.41
N GLN A 86 -17.78 3.13 -7.24
CA GLN A 86 -17.90 2.13 -8.31
C GLN A 86 -16.68 2.21 -9.26
N VAL A 87 -16.39 3.42 -9.76
CA VAL A 87 -15.31 3.66 -10.72
C VAL A 87 -13.95 3.25 -10.15
N GLN A 88 -13.67 3.58 -8.90
CA GLN A 88 -12.39 3.26 -8.26
C GLN A 88 -12.23 1.76 -8.00
N LEU A 89 -13.27 1.08 -7.52
CA LEU A 89 -13.20 -0.35 -7.26
C LEU A 89 -13.11 -1.16 -8.57
N GLU A 90 -13.79 -0.71 -9.62
CA GLU A 90 -13.60 -1.28 -10.96
C GLU A 90 -12.16 -1.08 -11.48
N ALA A 91 -11.56 0.08 -11.23
CA ALA A 91 -10.17 0.33 -11.60
C ALA A 91 -9.20 -0.61 -10.85
N VAL A 92 -9.43 -0.86 -9.55
CA VAL A 92 -8.66 -1.82 -8.77
C VAL A 92 -8.81 -3.23 -9.34
N GLY A 93 -10.03 -3.67 -9.64
CA GLY A 93 -10.28 -4.98 -10.25
C GLY A 93 -9.61 -5.15 -11.61
N ARG A 94 -9.69 -4.13 -12.47
CA ARG A 94 -8.99 -4.12 -13.78
C ARG A 94 -7.48 -4.20 -13.60
N LEU A 95 -6.91 -3.46 -12.65
CA LEU A 95 -5.47 -3.49 -12.38
C LEU A 95 -5.03 -4.87 -11.89
N ASP A 96 -5.76 -5.48 -10.95
CA ASP A 96 -5.45 -6.82 -10.44
C ASP A 96 -5.52 -7.88 -11.56
N GLY A 97 -6.56 -7.84 -12.39
CA GLY A 97 -6.69 -8.74 -13.55
C GLY A 97 -5.62 -8.49 -14.63
N TRP A 98 -5.24 -7.24 -14.87
CA TRP A 98 -4.17 -6.90 -15.79
C TRP A 98 -2.82 -7.47 -15.32
N LEU A 99 -2.50 -7.32 -14.04
CA LEU A 99 -1.28 -7.86 -13.45
C LEU A 99 -1.20 -9.39 -13.58
N ARG A 100 -2.32 -10.09 -13.35
CA ARG A 100 -2.41 -11.55 -13.51
C ARG A 100 -2.27 -12.03 -14.95
N SER A 101 -2.68 -11.22 -15.92
CA SER A 101 -2.57 -11.57 -17.35
C SER A 101 -1.21 -11.22 -17.96
N HIS A 102 -0.40 -10.38 -17.29
CA HIS A 102 0.89 -9.89 -17.80
C HIS A 102 2.07 -10.37 -16.94
N THR A 103 1.99 -11.58 -16.38
CA THR A 103 2.97 -12.21 -15.48
C THR A 103 4.43 -12.00 -15.92
N ALA A 104 4.77 -12.37 -17.15
CA ALA A 104 6.15 -12.27 -17.65
C ALA A 104 6.68 -10.82 -17.66
N GLN A 105 5.82 -9.86 -18.00
CA GLN A 105 6.18 -8.45 -18.03
C GLN A 105 6.36 -7.92 -16.60
N VAL A 106 5.46 -8.28 -15.67
CA VAL A 106 5.54 -7.88 -14.26
C VAL A 106 6.81 -8.44 -13.59
N GLU A 107 7.17 -9.69 -13.87
CA GLU A 107 8.39 -10.31 -13.36
C GLU A 107 9.65 -9.61 -13.88
N SER A 108 9.69 -9.26 -15.17
CA SER A 108 10.82 -8.50 -15.74
C SER A 108 11.01 -7.14 -15.06
N TRP A 109 9.93 -6.40 -14.81
CA TRP A 109 9.98 -5.12 -14.11
C TRP A 109 10.40 -5.24 -12.65
N ARG A 110 9.99 -6.33 -11.98
CA ARG A 110 10.44 -6.61 -10.61
C ARG A 110 11.94 -6.87 -10.58
N ARG A 111 12.44 -7.71 -11.50
CA ARG A 111 13.87 -8.00 -11.60
C ARG A 111 14.70 -6.75 -11.86
N LEU A 112 14.28 -5.88 -12.78
CA LEU A 112 14.96 -4.60 -13.04
C LEU A 112 15.03 -3.73 -11.79
N ARG A 113 13.92 -3.57 -11.05
CA ARG A 113 13.90 -2.78 -9.82
C ARG A 113 14.77 -3.36 -8.70
N SER A 114 14.86 -4.68 -8.58
CA SER A 114 15.75 -5.31 -7.60
C SER A 114 17.21 -5.01 -7.91
N LEU A 115 17.61 -5.10 -9.19
CA LEU A 115 18.97 -4.77 -9.63
C LEU A 115 19.32 -3.30 -9.37
N GLU A 116 18.38 -2.38 -9.63
CA GLU A 116 18.54 -0.95 -9.33
C GLU A 116 18.74 -0.70 -7.82
N ALA A 117 17.97 -1.39 -6.96
CA ALA A 117 18.08 -1.25 -5.52
C ALA A 117 19.41 -1.81 -4.97
N GLU A 118 19.87 -2.94 -5.48
CA GLU A 118 21.17 -3.53 -5.13
C GLU A 118 22.34 -2.63 -5.58
N ALA A 119 22.26 -2.06 -6.78
CA ALA A 119 23.24 -1.12 -7.30
C ALA A 119 23.29 0.16 -6.45
N ALA A 120 22.14 0.72 -6.07
CA ALA A 120 22.05 1.90 -5.21
C ALA A 120 22.64 1.64 -3.80
N THR A 121 22.36 0.46 -3.24
CA THR A 121 22.92 0.03 -1.94
C THR A 121 24.44 -0.11 -2.01
N THR A 122 24.95 -0.74 -3.07
CA THR A 122 26.39 -0.92 -3.30
C THR A 122 27.11 0.41 -3.51
N ALA A 123 26.50 1.34 -4.26
CA ALA A 123 27.04 2.69 -4.46
C ALA A 123 27.08 3.50 -3.16
N THR A 124 26.05 3.36 -2.32
CA THR A 124 26.00 4.02 -1.01
C THR A 124 27.08 3.50 -0.07
N ARG A 125 27.29 2.17 -0.04
CA ARG A 125 28.36 1.53 0.76
C ARG A 125 29.75 1.99 0.33
N ARG A 126 30.03 2.00 -0.99
CA ARG A 126 31.31 2.50 -1.53
C ARG A 126 31.57 3.97 -1.17
N LYS A 127 30.54 4.83 -1.21
CA LYS A 127 30.68 6.24 -0.77
C LYS A 127 31.01 6.34 0.71
N ALA A 128 30.37 5.53 1.56
CA ALA A 128 30.65 5.51 2.99
C ALA A 128 32.08 5.03 3.30
N ASP A 129 32.56 3.99 2.60
CA ASP A 129 33.91 3.46 2.78
C ASP A 129 35.00 4.46 2.35
N VAL A 130 34.76 5.24 1.28
CA VAL A 130 35.68 6.31 0.83
C VAL A 130 35.74 7.46 1.86
N VAL A 131 34.60 7.91 2.38
CA VAL A 131 34.55 8.99 3.38
C VAL A 131 35.22 8.58 4.69
N MET A 132 35.09 7.32 5.11
CA MET A 132 35.76 6.81 6.33
C MET A 132 37.27 6.58 6.14
N GLY A 133 37.73 6.33 4.91
CA GLY A 133 39.15 6.19 4.58
C GLY A 133 39.92 7.51 4.48
N GLU A 134 39.22 8.64 4.23
CA GLU A 134 39.82 9.98 4.20
C GLU A 134 39.92 10.66 5.58
N LEU A 135 39.33 10.05 6.63
CA LEU A 135 39.32 10.53 8.01
C LEU A 135 40.39 9.87 8.91
N VAL A 136 41.30 9.07 8.35
CA VAL A 136 42.40 8.37 9.07
C VAL A 136 43.75 8.97 8.71
#